data_AF-A0AA88U439-F1
#
_entry.id   AF-A0AA88U439-F1
#
_cell.length_a   1.000
_cell.length_b   1.000
_cell.length_c   1.000
_cell.angle_alpha   90.00
_cell.angle_beta   90.00
_cell.angle_gamma   90.00
#
_symmetry.space_group_name_H-M   'P 1'
#
loop_
_entity.id
_entity.type
_entity.pdbx_description
1 polymer ?
#
loop_
_entity_poly.entity_id
_entity_poly.type
_entity_poly.pdbx_seq_one_letter_code
_entity_poly.pdbx_strand_id
1 'polypeptide(L)'
;MVYHPFRSLFGHSYGVKLCDLTFVGKGTGSFGKRRNKTHTLCVRCGRRSFHLQKSRCSACAFPAARVRKYNWSVKAIRRKTTGTGRMKYLRHLPRRFKSGFREGKILFTDALKQLRGTRQLQLLLEECKLGDVKEEINGIVGLQDIKPQLITILKKITVANKQASLGFEVVPPKPFHVVFFGNHGTGTLAN
;
A
#
# COMPACT_ATOMS: atom_id res chain seq x y z
N MET A 1 87.14 -29.01 -59.76
CA MET A 1 86.85 -29.62 -58.44
C MET A 1 87.39 -28.71 -57.35
N VAL A 2 86.54 -27.95 -56.68
CA VAL A 2 86.88 -27.30 -55.41
C VAL A 2 85.66 -27.48 -54.51
N TYR A 3 85.88 -28.17 -53.39
CA TYR A 3 84.87 -28.56 -52.41
C TYR A 3 84.23 -27.32 -51.76
N HIS A 4 82.90 -27.26 -51.73
CA HIS A 4 82.15 -26.32 -50.90
C HIS A 4 82.11 -26.84 -49.44
N PRO A 5 82.47 -26.02 -48.43
CA PRO A 5 82.30 -26.42 -47.04
C PRO A 5 80.82 -26.36 -46.65
N PHE A 6 80.33 -27.48 -46.11
CA PHE A 6 79.04 -27.63 -45.46
C PHE A 6 78.83 -26.53 -44.41
N ARG A 7 77.99 -25.53 -44.72
CA ARG A 7 77.59 -24.51 -43.75
C ARG A 7 76.67 -25.16 -42.73
N SER A 8 77.13 -25.13 -41.49
CA SER A 8 76.50 -25.72 -40.33
C SER A 8 75.02 -25.32 -40.19
N LEU A 9 74.24 -26.34 -39.84
CA LEU A 9 72.88 -26.26 -39.33
C LEU A 9 72.87 -25.42 -38.05
N PHE A 10 72.80 -24.09 -38.18
CA PHE A 10 72.23 -23.27 -37.12
C PHE A 10 70.72 -23.51 -37.14
N GLY A 11 70.31 -24.54 -36.38
CA GLY A 11 68.93 -24.72 -36.00
C GLY A 11 68.44 -23.43 -35.37
N HIS A 12 67.62 -22.69 -36.11
CA HIS A 12 66.73 -21.72 -35.51
C HIS A 12 65.85 -22.54 -34.57
N SER A 13 66.25 -22.54 -33.31
CA SER A 13 65.39 -22.87 -32.20
C SER A 13 64.19 -21.95 -32.32
N TYR A 14 63.16 -22.43 -33.01
CA TYR A 14 61.80 -21.97 -32.77
C TYR A 14 61.54 -22.34 -31.31
N GLY A 15 61.95 -21.43 -30.42
CA GLY A 15 61.60 -21.45 -29.02
C GLY A 15 60.09 -21.25 -28.98
N VAL A 16 59.35 -22.32 -29.23
CA VAL A 16 57.97 -22.44 -28.77
C VAL A 16 58.11 -22.40 -27.27
N LYS A 17 57.96 -21.19 -26.71
CA LYS A 17 57.82 -20.98 -25.29
C LYS A 17 56.73 -21.95 -24.82
N LEU A 18 57.16 -22.99 -24.11
CA LEU A 18 56.27 -24.00 -23.53
C LEU A 18 55.36 -23.42 -22.42
N CYS A 19 55.32 -22.09 -22.24
CA CYS A 19 54.39 -21.38 -21.38
C CYS A 19 53.13 -20.86 -22.09
N ASP A 20 52.98 -21.03 -23.41
CA ASP A 20 51.75 -20.69 -24.14
C ASP A 20 50.81 -21.89 -24.36
N LEU A 21 50.99 -22.99 -23.62
CA LEU A 21 49.92 -23.93 -23.31
C LEU A 21 48.99 -23.30 -22.27
N THR A 22 48.40 -22.15 -22.63
CA THR A 22 47.28 -21.63 -21.85
C THR A 22 46.20 -22.68 -21.87
N PHE A 23 45.90 -23.25 -20.71
CA PHE A 23 44.76 -24.12 -20.44
C PHE A 23 43.47 -23.32 -20.73
N VAL A 24 43.16 -23.08 -22.00
CA VAL A 24 41.89 -22.50 -22.47
C VAL A 24 40.88 -23.64 -22.61
N GLY A 25 40.79 -24.45 -21.56
CA GLY A 25 39.76 -25.46 -21.40
C GLY A 25 38.51 -24.87 -20.74
N LYS A 26 37.48 -25.71 -20.62
CA LYS A 26 36.34 -25.44 -19.74
C LYS A 26 36.81 -25.41 -18.27
N GLY A 27 36.03 -24.81 -17.38
CA GLY A 27 36.37 -24.78 -15.95
C GLY A 27 37.35 -23.66 -15.59
N THR A 28 38.29 -23.94 -14.69
CA THR A 28 39.12 -22.95 -13.96
C THR A 28 39.84 -21.97 -14.88
N GLY A 29 40.50 -22.44 -15.94
CA GLY A 29 41.22 -21.56 -16.88
C GLY A 29 40.31 -20.55 -17.61
N SER A 30 39.06 -20.94 -17.90
CA SER A 30 38.07 -20.04 -18.52
C SER A 30 37.48 -19.01 -17.56
N PHE A 31 37.41 -19.30 -16.25
CA PHE A 31 36.78 -18.42 -15.26
C PHE A 31 37.61 -17.15 -15.00
N GLY A 32 38.95 -17.25 -15.02
CA GLY A 32 39.83 -16.08 -14.85
C GLY A 32 39.61 -14.98 -15.90
N LYS A 33 39.15 -15.35 -17.10
CA LYS A 33 38.88 -14.40 -18.19
C LYS A 33 37.52 -13.67 -18.06
N ARG A 34 36.62 -14.09 -17.16
CA ARG A 34 35.24 -13.56 -17.04
C ARG A 34 35.12 -12.31 -16.15
N ARG A 35 35.83 -11.24 -16.51
CA ARG A 35 35.86 -9.98 -15.74
C ARG A 35 34.77 -8.96 -16.12
N ASN A 36 34.33 -8.96 -17.38
CA ASN A 36 33.34 -8.01 -17.89
C ASN A 36 31.93 -8.38 -17.42
N LYS A 37 31.14 -7.38 -17.01
CA LYS A 37 29.76 -7.60 -16.53
C LYS A 37 28.77 -7.42 -17.68
N THR A 38 27.89 -8.39 -17.86
CA THR A 38 26.78 -8.29 -18.83
C THR A 38 25.58 -7.53 -18.27
N HIS A 39 25.38 -7.58 -16.95
CA HIS A 39 24.23 -7.01 -16.26
C HIS A 39 24.60 -5.98 -15.18
N THR A 40 23.84 -4.88 -15.13
CA THR A 40 23.89 -3.84 -14.10
C THR A 40 22.53 -3.67 -13.41
N LEU A 41 22.46 -2.77 -12.42
CA LEU A 41 21.22 -2.43 -11.72
C LEU A 41 20.24 -1.73 -12.66
N CYS A 42 18.98 -2.17 -12.64
CA CYS A 42 17.91 -1.53 -13.41
C CYS A 42 17.24 -0.42 -12.58
N VAL A 43 17.11 0.78 -13.16
CA VAL A 43 16.46 1.95 -12.54
C VAL A 43 15.02 1.68 -12.11
N ARG A 44 14.24 0.93 -12.92
CA ARG A 44 12.82 0.68 -12.63
C ARG A 44 12.59 -0.34 -11.51
N CYS A 45 13.36 -1.43 -11.47
CA CYS A 45 13.09 -2.55 -10.55
C CYS A 45 14.16 -2.78 -9.49
N GLY A 46 15.27 -2.04 -9.50
CA GLY A 46 16.37 -2.16 -8.54
C GLY A 46 17.15 -3.48 -8.58
N ARG A 47 16.85 -4.36 -9.54
CA ARG A 47 17.52 -5.67 -9.69
C ARG A 47 18.72 -5.56 -10.62
N ARG A 48 19.78 -6.34 -10.36
CA ARG A 48 20.92 -6.50 -11.28
C ARG A 48 20.52 -7.37 -12.47
N SER A 49 19.78 -6.77 -13.40
CA SER A 49 19.14 -7.47 -14.52
C SER A 49 19.13 -6.64 -15.80
N PHE A 50 19.69 -5.43 -15.78
CA PHE A 50 19.77 -4.57 -16.95
C PHE A 50 20.95 -5.03 -17.83
N HIS A 51 20.67 -5.53 -19.03
CA HIS A 51 21.71 -5.95 -19.96
C HIS A 51 22.30 -4.75 -20.68
N LEU A 52 23.61 -4.53 -20.59
CA LEU A 52 24.28 -3.34 -21.13
C LEU A 52 24.19 -3.27 -22.66
N GLN A 53 24.66 -4.31 -23.36
CA GLN A 53 24.67 -4.33 -24.83
C GLN A 53 23.27 -4.24 -25.46
N LYS A 54 22.28 -4.93 -24.87
CA LYS A 54 20.90 -4.99 -25.39
C LYS A 54 20.01 -3.87 -24.85
N SER A 55 20.55 -3.02 -23.99
CA SER A 55 19.83 -1.94 -23.30
C SER A 55 18.46 -2.35 -22.77
N ARG A 56 18.34 -3.56 -22.21
CA ARG A 56 17.05 -4.15 -21.82
C ARG A 56 17.15 -4.94 -20.51
N CYS A 57 16.19 -4.71 -19.62
CA CYS A 57 16.11 -5.43 -18.35
C CYS A 57 15.45 -6.80 -18.52
N SER A 58 16.14 -7.87 -18.12
CA SER A 58 15.59 -9.22 -18.13
C SER A 58 14.47 -9.41 -17.12
N ALA A 59 14.39 -8.61 -16.05
CA ALA A 59 13.37 -8.79 -15.00
C ALA A 59 12.05 -8.04 -15.27
N CYS A 60 12.12 -6.78 -15.73
CA CYS A 60 10.96 -5.92 -15.93
C CYS A 60 10.77 -5.42 -17.36
N ALA A 61 11.70 -5.73 -18.28
CA ALA A 61 11.74 -5.26 -19.67
C ALA A 61 11.87 -3.75 -19.89
N PHE A 62 12.30 -2.96 -18.89
CA PHE A 62 12.78 -1.58 -19.12
C PHE A 62 13.76 -1.57 -20.32
N PRO A 63 13.58 -0.72 -21.34
CA PRO A 63 12.78 0.51 -21.38
C PRO A 63 11.29 0.34 -21.73
N ALA A 64 10.82 -0.82 -22.17
CA ALA A 64 9.42 -1.02 -22.59
C ALA A 64 8.43 -0.49 -21.54
N ALA A 65 7.34 0.16 -21.97
CA ALA A 65 6.37 0.77 -21.05
C ALA A 65 5.73 -0.28 -20.11
N ARG A 66 5.32 -1.43 -20.66
CA ARG A 66 4.69 -2.51 -19.90
C ARG A 66 5.72 -3.33 -19.13
N VAL A 67 5.41 -3.63 -17.87
CA VAL A 67 6.24 -4.51 -17.04
C VAL A 67 6.12 -5.95 -17.54
N ARG A 68 7.27 -6.58 -17.80
CA ARG A 68 7.35 -7.99 -18.19
C ARG A 68 6.77 -8.92 -17.11
N LYS A 69 5.74 -9.69 -17.47
CA LYS A 69 5.14 -10.77 -16.65
C LYS A 69 4.83 -11.98 -17.53
N TYR A 70 4.93 -13.18 -16.97
CA TYR A 70 4.49 -14.42 -17.60
C TYR A 70 3.77 -15.29 -16.57
N ASN A 71 2.71 -15.97 -17.01
CA ASN A 71 1.86 -16.77 -16.12
C ASN A 71 2.53 -18.06 -15.64
N TRP A 72 3.50 -18.58 -16.39
CA TRP A 72 4.26 -19.78 -16.01
C TRP A 72 5.14 -19.59 -14.76
N SER A 73 5.35 -18.35 -14.27
CA SER A 73 6.16 -18.09 -13.08
C SER A 73 5.37 -17.39 -11.97
N VAL A 74 4.55 -18.16 -11.26
CA VAL A 74 3.74 -17.68 -10.12
C VAL A 74 4.61 -17.03 -9.03
N LYS A 75 5.76 -17.64 -8.70
CA LYS A 75 6.70 -17.10 -7.71
C LYS A 75 7.29 -15.74 -8.12
N ALA A 76 7.52 -15.52 -9.42
CA ALA A 76 8.01 -14.24 -9.92
C ALA A 76 6.94 -13.14 -9.87
N ILE A 77 5.68 -13.50 -10.14
CA ILE A 77 4.52 -12.61 -9.99
C ILE A 77 4.37 -12.19 -8.52
N ARG A 78 4.34 -13.15 -7.58
CA ARG A 78 4.16 -12.87 -6.15
C ARG A 78 5.19 -11.89 -5.57
N ARG A 79 6.46 -11.96 -6.01
CA ARG A 79 7.53 -11.07 -5.54
C ARG A 79 7.42 -9.61 -6.00
N LYS A 80 6.52 -9.29 -6.94
CA LYS A 80 6.39 -7.97 -7.57
C LYS A 80 4.96 -7.44 -7.59
N THR A 81 4.00 -8.19 -7.06
CA THR A 81 2.59 -7.82 -7.08
C THR A 81 2.32 -6.61 -6.16
N THR A 82 1.20 -5.93 -6.39
CA THR A 82 0.71 -4.88 -5.48
C THR A 82 0.59 -5.44 -4.07
N GLY A 83 1.21 -4.78 -3.09
CA GLY A 83 1.32 -5.31 -1.72
C GLY A 83 2.76 -5.40 -1.21
N THR A 84 3.74 -5.63 -2.08
CA THR A 84 5.13 -5.85 -1.65
C THR A 84 5.90 -4.56 -1.33
N GLY A 85 5.41 -3.40 -1.79
CA GLY A 85 6.07 -2.11 -1.63
C GLY A 85 5.46 -1.24 -0.53
N ARG A 86 5.84 0.04 -0.49
CA ARG A 86 5.36 1.00 0.53
C ARG A 86 3.86 1.31 0.49
N MET A 87 3.18 1.00 -0.62
CA MET A 87 1.74 1.27 -0.84
C MET A 87 1.30 2.68 -0.41
N LYS A 88 2.11 3.73 -0.64
CA LYS A 88 1.89 5.08 -0.07
C LYS A 88 0.45 5.59 -0.23
N TYR A 89 -0.14 5.43 -1.41
CA TYR A 89 -1.53 5.81 -1.67
C TYR A 89 -2.53 4.74 -1.20
N LEU A 90 -2.39 3.51 -1.71
CA LEU A 90 -3.31 2.40 -1.44
C LEU A 90 -3.42 2.02 0.04
N ARG A 91 -2.39 2.29 0.87
CA ARG A 91 -2.41 2.02 2.32
C ARG A 91 -3.51 2.80 3.03
N HIS A 92 -3.76 4.04 2.61
CA HIS A 92 -4.75 4.91 3.23
C HIS A 92 -6.12 4.86 2.52
N LEU A 93 -6.18 4.29 1.32
CA LEU A 93 -7.39 4.23 0.50
C LEU A 93 -8.56 3.51 1.20
N PRO A 94 -8.39 2.35 1.86
CA PRO A 94 -9.49 1.70 2.59
C PRO A 94 -10.08 2.58 3.70
N ARG A 95 -9.24 3.35 4.39
CA ARG A 95 -9.69 4.31 5.42
C ARG A 95 -10.45 5.46 4.80
N ARG A 96 -9.95 6.04 3.70
CA ARG A 96 -10.64 7.10 2.94
C ARG A 96 -11.98 6.62 2.39
N PHE A 97 -12.04 5.40 1.90
CA PHE A 97 -13.25 4.76 1.41
C PHE A 97 -14.29 4.61 2.53
N LYS A 98 -13.89 4.14 3.72
CA LYS A 98 -14.78 4.07 4.90
C LYS A 98 -15.30 5.45 5.32
N SER A 99 -14.52 6.50 5.12
CA SER A 99 -14.95 7.88 5.37
C SER A 99 -15.74 8.52 4.23
N GLY A 100 -15.92 7.84 3.08
CA GLY A 100 -16.61 8.38 1.91
C GLY A 100 -15.83 9.51 1.22
N PHE A 101 -14.50 9.44 1.20
CA PHE A 101 -13.62 10.44 0.58
C PHE A 101 -13.88 11.89 1.01
N ARG A 102 -14.27 12.11 2.28
CA ARG A 102 -14.42 13.46 2.85
C ARG A 102 -13.08 14.19 2.81
N GLU A 103 -13.07 15.38 2.24
CA GLU A 103 -11.93 16.30 2.22
C GLU A 103 -12.32 17.63 2.90
N GLY A 104 -11.36 18.36 3.45
CA GLY A 104 -11.57 19.74 3.95
C GLY A 104 -12.49 19.93 5.16
N LYS A 105 -12.98 18.87 5.82
CA LYS A 105 -13.84 19.01 7.01
C LYS A 105 -13.00 19.29 8.25
N ILE A 106 -13.11 20.51 8.78
CA ILE A 106 -12.72 20.83 10.15
C ILE A 106 -13.55 19.90 11.03
N LEU A 107 -12.93 19.03 11.83
CA LEU A 107 -13.71 18.33 12.85
C LEU A 107 -14.36 19.42 13.70
N PHE A 108 -15.61 19.25 14.10
CA PHE A 108 -16.30 20.19 15.01
C PHE A 108 -15.42 20.54 16.23
N THR A 109 -14.60 19.58 16.69
CA THR A 109 -13.59 19.74 17.74
C THR A 109 -12.42 20.65 17.39
N ASP A 110 -12.01 20.71 16.12
CA ASP A 110 -10.90 21.55 15.64
C ASP A 110 -11.37 23.00 15.39
N ALA A 111 -12.63 23.21 14.98
CA ALA A 111 -13.26 24.54 14.94
C ALA A 111 -13.39 25.14 16.35
N LEU A 112 -13.74 24.32 17.36
CA LEU A 112 -13.79 24.75 18.76
C LEU A 112 -12.41 25.08 19.36
N LYS A 113 -11.33 24.45 18.89
CA LYS A 113 -9.96 24.79 19.34
C LYS A 113 -9.49 26.18 18.88
N GLN A 114 -10.00 26.66 17.75
CA GLN A 114 -9.74 28.01 17.23
C GLN A 114 -10.52 29.08 18.02
N LEU A 115 -11.65 28.71 18.64
CA LEU A 115 -12.47 29.58 19.50
C LEU A 115 -11.94 29.69 20.94
N ARG A 116 -10.64 29.45 21.19
CA ARG A 116 -9.99 29.74 22.49
C ARG A 116 -9.76 31.24 22.67
N GLY A 117 -10.85 32.01 22.70
CA GLY A 117 -10.82 33.46 22.88
C GLY A 117 -12.17 34.13 23.17
N THR A 118 -13.31 33.48 22.96
CA THR A 118 -14.62 34.07 23.32
C THR A 118 -15.29 33.25 24.42
N ARG A 119 -15.35 33.84 25.61
CA ARG A 119 -16.18 33.40 26.75
C ARG A 119 -17.69 33.55 26.49
N GLN A 120 -18.09 34.00 25.32
CA GLN A 120 -19.48 34.14 24.93
C GLN A 120 -19.79 33.20 23.78
N LEU A 121 -20.96 32.57 23.89
CA LEU A 121 -21.48 31.50 23.05
C LEU A 121 -20.99 30.10 23.41
N GLN A 122 -20.86 29.87 24.72
CA GLN A 122 -21.70 28.81 25.31
C GLN A 122 -23.13 29.10 24.82
N LEU A 123 -23.57 28.38 23.80
CA LEU A 123 -24.85 28.53 23.13
C LEU A 123 -25.99 28.36 24.15
N LEU A 124 -26.32 29.45 24.82
CA LEU A 124 -27.63 29.70 25.40
C LEU A 124 -28.62 29.70 24.22
N LEU A 125 -29.65 28.86 24.34
CA LEU A 125 -30.71 28.53 23.36
C LEU A 125 -30.27 27.46 22.34
N GLU A 126 -30.61 26.17 22.43
CA GLU A 126 -31.81 25.52 22.98
C GLU A 126 -31.46 24.30 23.84
N GLU A 127 -31.80 24.34 25.12
CA GLU A 127 -31.91 23.16 26.00
C GLU A 127 -33.33 22.56 25.99
N CYS A 128 -34.30 23.20 25.33
CA CYS A 128 -35.71 22.84 25.50
C CYS A 128 -36.09 21.52 24.80
N LYS A 129 -35.80 21.33 23.51
CA LYS A 129 -36.33 20.16 22.75
C LYS A 129 -35.66 18.80 23.04
N LEU A 130 -34.52 18.80 23.74
CA LEU A 130 -33.77 17.56 24.06
C LEU A 130 -34.03 17.09 25.50
N GLY A 131 -34.35 18.03 26.40
CA GLY A 131 -34.75 17.73 27.77
C GLY A 131 -36.07 16.95 27.80
N ASP A 132 -37.08 17.50 27.13
CA ASP A 132 -38.44 16.95 27.09
C ASP A 132 -38.47 15.48 26.61
N VAL A 133 -37.81 15.19 25.48
CA VAL A 133 -37.76 13.82 24.91
C VAL A 133 -36.98 12.84 25.82
N LYS A 134 -35.96 13.32 26.53
CA LYS A 134 -35.16 12.49 27.44
C LYS A 134 -35.96 12.16 28.70
N GLU A 135 -36.78 13.10 29.17
CA GLU A 135 -37.68 12.90 30.31
C GLU A 135 -38.81 11.93 29.98
N GLU A 136 -39.42 12.07 28.80
CA GLU A 136 -40.41 11.11 28.29
C GLU A 136 -39.87 9.68 28.25
N ILE A 137 -38.65 9.48 27.71
CA ILE A 137 -38.00 8.15 27.65
C ILE A 137 -37.72 7.61 29.05
N ASN A 138 -37.33 8.47 29.99
CA ASN A 138 -37.07 8.05 31.36
C ASN A 138 -38.36 7.68 32.09
N GLY A 139 -39.47 8.35 31.77
CA GLY A 139 -40.82 8.08 32.29
C GLY A 139 -41.43 6.76 31.81
N ILE A 140 -40.96 6.16 30.71
CA ILE A 140 -41.39 4.82 30.27
C ILE A 140 -40.95 3.80 31.33
N VAL A 141 -41.88 3.14 32.02
CA VAL A 141 -41.57 2.14 33.06
C VAL A 141 -41.01 0.86 32.40
N GLY A 142 -39.84 0.39 32.86
CA GLY A 142 -39.14 -0.78 32.30
C GLY A 142 -38.02 -0.45 31.30
N LEU A 143 -37.50 -1.48 30.61
CA LEU A 143 -36.51 -1.36 29.50
C LEU A 143 -35.18 -0.66 29.86
N GLN A 144 -34.62 -0.96 31.04
CA GLN A 144 -33.39 -0.33 31.54
C GLN A 144 -32.19 -0.51 30.60
N ASP A 145 -32.12 -1.62 29.87
CA ASP A 145 -31.01 -1.93 28.95
C ASP A 145 -31.05 -1.10 27.65
N ILE A 146 -32.24 -0.65 27.24
CA ILE A 146 -32.47 0.01 25.95
C ILE A 146 -32.44 1.54 26.10
N LYS A 147 -32.92 2.09 27.22
CA LYS A 147 -32.86 3.52 27.54
C LYS A 147 -31.50 4.19 27.30
N PRO A 148 -30.34 3.64 27.76
CA PRO A 148 -29.04 4.25 27.51
C PRO A 148 -28.64 4.25 26.02
N GLN A 149 -29.09 3.25 25.26
CA GLN A 149 -28.84 3.15 23.83
C GLN A 149 -29.62 4.22 23.07
N LEU A 150 -30.91 4.42 23.40
CA LEU A 150 -31.76 5.46 22.82
C LEU A 150 -31.25 6.86 23.12
N ILE A 151 -30.82 7.13 24.35
CA ILE A 151 -30.19 8.41 24.73
C ILE A 151 -28.93 8.67 23.89
N THR A 152 -28.14 7.63 23.62
CA THR A 152 -26.93 7.74 22.80
C THR A 152 -27.25 8.03 21.33
N ILE A 153 -28.30 7.40 20.80
CA ILE A 153 -28.78 7.62 19.42
C ILE A 153 -29.29 9.06 19.28
N LEU A 154 -30.14 9.53 20.21
CA LEU A 154 -30.65 10.91 20.21
C LEU A 154 -29.52 11.93 20.22
N LYS A 155 -28.53 11.78 21.10
CA LYS A 155 -27.35 12.67 21.14
C LYS A 155 -26.64 12.75 19.78
N LYS A 156 -26.49 11.64 19.08
CA LYS A 156 -25.86 11.60 17.75
C LYS A 156 -26.70 12.33 16.69
N ILE A 157 -28.02 12.15 16.71
CA ILE A 157 -28.95 12.82 15.80
C ILE A 157 -28.97 14.33 16.05
N THR A 158 -29.04 14.77 17.31
CA THR A 158 -29.04 16.20 17.65
C THR A 158 -27.74 16.88 17.23
N VAL A 159 -26.59 16.24 17.47
CA VAL A 159 -25.30 16.76 17.03
C VAL A 159 -25.23 16.82 15.51
N ALA A 160 -25.74 15.80 14.81
CA ALA A 160 -25.81 15.79 13.35
C ALA A 160 -26.68 16.93 12.81
N ASN A 161 -27.87 17.16 13.38
CA ASN A 161 -28.77 18.23 12.95
C ASN A 161 -28.18 19.62 13.23
N LYS A 162 -27.54 19.81 14.41
CA LYS A 162 -26.86 21.07 14.76
C LYS A 162 -25.67 21.36 13.84
N GLN A 163 -24.93 20.32 13.45
CA GLN A 163 -23.85 20.48 12.48
C GLN A 163 -24.41 20.83 11.09
N ALA A 164 -25.51 20.21 10.66
CA ALA A 164 -26.17 20.53 9.40
C ALA A 164 -26.71 21.97 9.37
N SER A 165 -27.30 22.46 10.46
CA SER A 165 -27.79 23.85 10.55
C SER A 165 -26.66 24.88 10.50
N LEU A 166 -25.47 24.52 10.99
CA LEU A 166 -24.26 25.35 10.90
C LEU A 166 -23.59 25.28 9.50
N GLY A 167 -24.23 24.63 8.52
CA GLY A 167 -23.73 24.51 7.16
C GLY A 167 -22.65 23.45 6.98
N PHE A 168 -22.39 22.60 7.99
CA PHE A 168 -21.50 21.45 7.80
C PHE A 168 -22.22 20.33 7.06
N GLU A 169 -21.57 19.75 6.06
CA GLU A 169 -22.06 18.53 5.43
C GLU A 169 -21.96 17.34 6.39
N VAL A 170 -23.09 16.97 6.97
CA VAL A 170 -23.23 15.82 7.85
C VAL A 170 -23.74 14.64 7.06
N VAL A 171 -23.05 13.50 7.14
CA VAL A 171 -23.61 12.25 6.62
C VAL A 171 -24.70 11.83 7.59
N PRO A 172 -25.95 11.60 7.12
CA PRO A 172 -27.01 11.16 7.99
C PRO A 172 -26.54 9.90 8.73
N PRO A 173 -26.77 9.81 10.06
CA PRO A 173 -26.40 8.60 10.79
C PRO A 173 -26.99 7.40 10.06
N LYS A 174 -26.15 6.37 9.84
CA LYS A 174 -26.58 5.15 9.14
C LYS A 174 -27.88 4.66 9.79
N PRO A 175 -28.92 4.31 9.01
CA PRO A 175 -30.18 3.83 9.59
C PRO A 175 -29.88 2.67 10.54
N PHE A 176 -30.33 2.82 11.78
CA PHE A 176 -30.22 1.76 12.77
C PHE A 176 -31.30 0.74 12.45
N HIS A 177 -30.91 -0.38 11.84
CA HIS A 177 -31.79 -1.55 11.75
C HIS A 177 -31.83 -2.18 13.14
N VAL A 178 -32.95 -1.99 13.85
CA VAL A 178 -33.18 -2.59 15.16
C VAL A 178 -33.87 -3.92 14.94
N VAL A 179 -33.25 -5.02 15.39
CA VAL A 179 -33.86 -6.35 15.39
C VAL A 179 -34.33 -6.62 16.81
N PHE A 180 -35.65 -6.68 17.01
CA PHE A 180 -36.22 -7.01 18.30
C PHE A 180 -36.24 -8.52 18.46
N PHE A 181 -35.34 -9.05 19.29
CA PHE A 181 -35.37 -10.45 19.69
C PHE A 181 -36.30 -10.61 20.89
N GLY A 182 -37.42 -11.30 20.71
CA GLY A 182 -38.27 -11.74 21.81
C GLY A 182 -37.73 -13.02 22.46
N ASN A 183 -38.06 -13.25 23.72
CA ASN A 183 -37.89 -14.57 24.33
C ASN A 183 -38.76 -15.59 23.57
N HIS A 184 -38.22 -16.80 23.36
CA HIS A 184 -38.99 -17.90 22.77
C HIS A 184 -40.25 -18.17 23.60
N GLY A 185 -41.44 -17.79 23.07
CA GLY A 185 -42.74 -18.10 23.69
C GLY A 185 -43.76 -16.96 23.70
N THR A 186 -43.37 -15.69 23.54
CA THR A 186 -44.31 -14.57 23.37
C THR A 186 -44.50 -14.26 21.89
N GLY A 187 -45.72 -14.41 21.39
CA GLY A 187 -46.09 -14.57 19.96
C GLY A 187 -45.84 -13.40 18.99
N THR A 188 -44.79 -12.61 19.18
CA THR A 188 -44.35 -11.57 18.24
C THR A 188 -43.00 -11.97 17.62
N LEU A 189 -43.05 -12.81 16.59
CA LEU A 189 -41.91 -13.08 15.71
C LEU A 189 -41.97 -12.10 14.53
N ALA A 190 -41.05 -11.14 14.48
CA ALA A 190 -40.85 -10.30 13.30
C ALA A 190 -39.91 -11.02 12.32
N ASN A 191 -40.36 -11.18 11.06
CA ASN A 191 -39.56 -11.64 9.92
C ASN A 191 -38.50 -10.62 9.50
#